data_AF-L5LFU7-F1
#
_entry.id   AF-L5LFU7-F1
#
_cell.length_a   1.000
_cell.length_b   1.000
_cell.length_c   1.000
_cell.angle_alpha   90.00
_cell.angle_beta   90.00
_cell.angle_gamma   90.00
#
_symmetry.space_group_name_H-M   'P 1'
#
loop_
_entity.id
_entity.type
_entity.pdbx_description
1 polymer ?
#
loop_
_entity_poly.entity_id
_entity_poly.type
_entity_poly.pdbx_seq_one_letter_code
_entity_poly.pdbx_strand_id
1 'polypeptide(L)' 'MELYRSPKDSRGFTFYRRDTGLTSRFESAAFPGWFLCTVPEADQPLRLSQLPGDASWDPPIMDFYFQQCD' A
#
# COMPACT_ATOMS: atom_id res chain seq x y z
N MET A 1 1.82 19.64 2.06
CA MET A 1 2.50 19.77 3.37
C MET A 1 1.56 20.03 4.55
N GLU A 2 0.27 20.27 4.33
CA GLU A 2 -0.68 20.51 5.43
C GLU A 2 -0.78 19.31 6.39
N LEU A 3 -0.99 18.10 5.86
CA LEU A 3 -1.03 16.86 6.65
C LEU A 3 0.26 16.58 7.44
N TYR A 4 1.40 17.09 6.96
CA TYR A 4 2.68 16.99 7.67
C TYR A 4 2.79 18.00 8.82
N ARG A 5 2.27 19.23 8.62
CA ARG A 5 2.34 20.32 9.61
C ARG A 5 1.24 20.25 10.67
N SER A 6 0.09 19.68 10.32
CA SER A 6 -1.05 19.49 11.21
C SER A 6 -1.58 18.08 11.02
N PRO A 7 -1.12 17.10 11.83
CA PRO A 7 -1.50 15.70 11.68
C PRO A 7 -2.92 15.39 12.19
N LYS A 8 -3.71 16.41 12.58
CA LYS A 8 -5.12 16.20 12.91
C LYS A 8 -5.82 15.57 11.70
N ASP A 9 -6.42 14.42 11.93
CA ASP A 9 -7.12 13.60 10.91
C ASP A 9 -6.25 13.07 9.76
N SER A 10 -4.91 13.04 9.91
CA SER A 10 -4.02 12.49 8.88
C SER A 10 -4.10 10.95 8.75
N ARG A 11 -4.75 10.28 9.71
CA ARG A 11 -4.82 8.82 9.78
C ARG A 11 -5.42 8.19 8.52
N GLY A 12 -6.41 8.84 7.89
CA GLY A 12 -7.00 8.40 6.62
C GLY A 12 -6.03 8.44 5.43
N PHE A 13 -4.96 9.22 5.54
CA PHE A 13 -3.91 9.40 4.53
C PHE A 13 -2.60 8.70 4.90
N THR A 14 -2.56 8.00 6.05
CA THR A 14 -1.34 7.41 6.59
C THR A 14 -1.27 5.93 6.24
N PHE A 15 -0.10 5.50 5.77
CA PHE A 15 0.22 4.09 5.53
C PHE A 15 1.46 3.68 6.34
N TYR A 16 1.42 2.51 6.94
CA TYR A 16 2.59 1.89 7.56
C TYR A 16 3.41 1.19 6.48
N ARG A 17 4.67 1.62 6.32
CA ARG A 17 5.64 0.95 5.44
C ARG A 17 6.16 -0.30 6.15
N ARG A 18 6.01 -1.45 5.51
CA ARG A 18 6.58 -2.73 5.93
C ARG A 18 7.66 -3.12 4.93
N ASP A 19 8.91 -3.07 5.34
CA ASP A 19 10.05 -3.42 4.48
C ASP A 19 10.19 -4.95 4.41
N THR A 20 10.17 -5.52 3.20
CA THR A 20 10.28 -6.96 2.92
C THR A 20 11.62 -7.34 2.29
N GLY A 21 12.62 -6.46 2.41
CA GLY A 21 13.96 -6.61 1.85
C GLY A 21 14.18 -5.61 0.72
N LEU A 22 13.98 -6.06 -0.53
CA LEU A 22 14.12 -5.20 -1.72
C LEU A 22 12.88 -4.34 -1.99
N THR A 23 11.74 -4.78 -1.48
CA THR A 23 10.43 -4.16 -1.67
C THR A 23 9.84 -3.72 -0.33
N SER A 24 8.78 -2.93 -0.41
CA SER A 24 7.97 -2.55 0.74
C SER A 24 6.49 -2.77 0.43
N ARG A 25 5.73 -3.07 1.49
CA ARG A 25 4.26 -3.06 1.48
C ARG A 25 3.76 -1.86 2.26
N PHE A 26 2.58 -1.36 1.90
CA PHE A 26 1.97 -0.19 2.54
C PHE A 26 0.60 -0.54 3.10
N GLU A 27 0.49 -0.65 4.43
CA GLU A 27 -0.77 -0.96 5.12
C GLU A 27 -1.50 0.32 5.55
N SER A 28 -2.81 0.40 5.36
CA SER A 28 -3.59 1.55 5.80
C SER A 28 -3.63 1.67 7.33
N ALA A 29 -3.29 2.85 7.86
CA ALA A 29 -3.39 3.11 9.30
C ALA A 29 -4.85 3.31 9.76
N ALA A 30 -5.74 3.73 8.86
CA ALA A 30 -7.17 3.88 9.14
C ALA A 30 -7.91 2.54 9.04
N PHE A 31 -7.45 1.63 8.17
CA PHE A 31 -8.08 0.33 7.93
C PHE A 31 -7.04 -0.80 8.08
N PRO A 32 -6.76 -1.27 9.31
CA PRO A 32 -5.80 -2.35 9.55
C PRO A 32 -6.11 -3.61 8.72
N GLY A 33 -5.06 -4.27 8.21
CA GLY A 33 -5.19 -5.43 7.33
C GLY A 33 -5.43 -5.12 5.85
N TRP A 34 -5.65 -3.85 5.49
CA TRP A 34 -5.76 -3.41 4.09
C TRP A 34 -4.44 -2.85 3.60
N PHE A 35 -3.99 -3.34 2.44
CA PHE A 35 -2.72 -2.96 1.82
C PHE A 35 -2.95 -2.28 0.48
N LEU A 36 -2.09 -1.31 0.16
CA LEU A 36 -1.98 -0.78 -1.20
C LEU A 36 -1.64 -1.92 -2.16
N CYS A 37 -2.33 -1.99 -3.28
CA CYS A 37 -2.07 -3.02 -4.29
C CYS A 37 -2.35 -2.54 -5.72
N THR A 38 -1.71 -3.21 -6.68
CA THR A 38 -2.07 -3.18 -8.10
C THR A 38 -2.67 -4.53 -8.51
N VAL A 39 -3.23 -4.56 -9.71
CA VAL A 39 -3.54 -5.80 -10.41
C VAL A 39 -2.47 -6.08 -11.48
N PRO A 40 -2.34 -7.32 -11.97
CA PRO A 40 -1.36 -7.65 -13.01
C PRO A 40 -1.56 -6.87 -14.33
N GLU A 41 -2.79 -6.46 -14.63
CA GLU A 41 -3.10 -5.71 -15.84
C GLU A 41 -2.55 -4.27 -15.77
N ALA A 42 -1.89 -3.86 -16.85
CA ALA A 42 -1.37 -2.50 -17.00
C ALA A 42 -2.50 -1.45 -17.02
N ASP A 43 -2.13 -0.21 -16.69
CA ASP A 43 -3.00 0.98 -16.73
C ASP A 43 -4.26 0.90 -15.86
N GLN A 44 -4.22 0.04 -14.83
CA GLN A 44 -5.27 -0.06 -13.81
C GLN A 44 -4.97 0.84 -12.61
N PRO A 45 -6.01 1.40 -11.96
CA PRO A 45 -5.82 2.23 -10.77
C PRO A 45 -5.30 1.43 -9.59
N LEU A 46 -4.56 2.10 -8.71
CA LEU A 46 -4.19 1.57 -7.40
C LEU A 46 -5.43 1.33 -6.55
N ARG A 47 -5.39 0.27 -5.75
CA ARG A 47 -6.52 -0.17 -4.91
C ARG A 47 -6.03 -0.52 -3.51
N LEU A 48 -6.98 -0.81 -2.63
CA LEU A 48 -6.71 -1.45 -1.35
C LEU A 48 -7.25 -2.88 -1.40
N SER A 49 -6.46 -3.84 -0.92
CA SER A 49 -6.90 -5.22 -0.75
C SER A 49 -6.37 -5.79 0.56
N GLN A 50 -7.11 -6.74 1.11
CA GLN A 50 -6.59 -7.62 2.15
C GLN A 50 -5.69 -8.68 1.52
N LEU A 51 -4.78 -9.25 2.33
CA LEU A 51 -3.92 -10.35 1.89
C LEU A 51 -4.78 -11.49 1.33
N PRO A 52 -4.57 -11.90 0.08
CA PRO A 52 -5.30 -13.03 -0.48
C PRO A 52 -4.98 -14.30 0.33
N GLY A 53 -6.00 -15.12 0.58
CA GLY A 53 -5.77 -16.51 0.97
C GLY A 53 -5.19 -17.31 -0.20
N ASP A 54 -4.77 -18.55 0.06
CA ASP A 54 -4.06 -19.46 -0.89
C ASP A 54 -4.80 -19.79 -2.22
N ALA A 55 -5.97 -19.21 -2.49
CA ALA A 55 -6.89 -19.69 -3.53
C ALA A 55 -7.14 -18.74 -4.72
N SER A 56 -6.44 -17.59 -4.83
CA SER A 56 -6.60 -16.70 -5.99
C SER A 56 -5.60 -17.04 -7.09
N TRP A 57 -6.09 -17.35 -8.29
CA TRP A 57 -5.25 -17.59 -9.48
C TRP A 57 -4.50 -16.33 -9.93
N ASP A 58 -5.07 -15.15 -9.66
CA ASP A 58 -4.46 -13.85 -9.91
C ASP A 58 -4.48 -13.04 -8.61
N PRO A 59 -3.47 -13.20 -7.73
CA PRO A 59 -3.40 -12.42 -6.50
C PRO A 59 -3.02 -10.95 -6.81
N PRO A 60 -3.59 -9.97 -6.09
CA PRO A 60 -3.16 -8.59 -6.18
C PRO A 60 -1.68 -8.45 -5.82
N ILE A 61 -0.95 -7.58 -6.53
CA ILE A 61 0.46 -7.30 -6.28
C ILE A 61 0.55 -6.23 -5.18
N MET A 62 1.21 -6.55 -4.06
CA MET A 62 1.31 -5.67 -2.89
C MET A 62 2.73 -5.21 -2.57
N ASP A 63 3.73 -5.79 -3.23
CA ASP A 63 5.15 -5.49 -3.01
C ASP A 63 5.63 -4.46 -4.04
N PHE A 64 6.12 -3.31 -3.56
CA PHE A 64 6.56 -2.20 -4.40
C PHE A 64 8.04 -1.90 -4.15
N TYR A 65 8.76 -1.56 -5.21
CA TYR A 65 10.06 -0.90 -5.05
C TYR A 65 9.83 0.56 -4.65
N PHE A 66 10.40 0.98 -3.53
CA PHE A 66 10.26 2.34 -3.02
C PHE A 66 11.63 3.03 -2.98
N GLN A 67 11.91 3.82 -4.01
CA GLN A 67 13.20 4.46 -4.24
C GLN A 67 13.06 5.98 -4.24
N GLN A 68 14.03 6.68 -3.67
CA GLN A 68 14.10 8.13 -3.74
C GLN A 68 14.63 8.53 -5.13
N CYS A 69 14.05 9.57 -5.74
CA CYS A 69 14.57 10.12 -6.98
C CYS A 69 15.96 10.75 -6.76
N ASP A 70 16.81 10.64 -7.78
CA ASP A 70 18.12 11.31 -7.84
C ASP A 70 18.01 12.83 -8.05
#